data_AF-A0A2T0SHQ0-F1
#
_entry.id   AF-A0A2T0SHQ0-F1
#
_cell.length_a   1.000
_cell.length_b   1.000
_cell.length_c   1.000
_cell.angle_alpha   90.00
_cell.angle_beta   90.00
_cell.angle_gamma   90.00
#
_symmetry.space_group_name_H-M   'P 1'
#
loop_
_entity.id
_entity.type
_entity.pdbx_description
1 polymer ?
#
loop_
_entity_poly.entity_id
_entity_poly.type
_entity_poly.pdbx_seq_one_letter_code
_entity_poly.pdbx_strand_id
1 'polypeptide(L)'
;MSGDERARLAALHEYRLLDAPADDELEAVVRVAATVAGVPTATLNLIDEHRQCQLTTTGFEGGDSDRADSMCAVRFESGEFVHVPDASRDPVYAANPWVTGLLADVRFYASAPLVTPQGHALGTLCVFDSVPRRLDDGQIARLCDLARVILALFERRRQARENARLLAEAEERRQFTDAVLETIDVAVVAADATGHLSLFNGAGREWHGLDADPAVDPGDLAARYRLFRPDGTTPLPAGEVPLLRALHGGAVRDAEMIIRPVGAEPRQVVANGRALTAPDGTRLGAVVAMTDVTADRAQRRALERAHADLAATIAELKRSNADLEQFAGVVSHDLAAPLAVVNGYLELIADEYGDVLDEQAGKWITAAIRAVARMRDLIRSLLEDAAVPGGGA
;
A
#
# COMPACT_ATOMS: atom_id res chain seq x y z
N MET A 1 -36.11 23.17 16.71
CA MET A 1 -36.07 21.72 16.95
C MET A 1 -35.29 21.43 18.22
N SER A 2 -35.83 20.66 19.16
CA SER A 2 -35.16 20.31 20.42
C SER A 2 -33.93 19.42 20.17
N GLY A 3 -33.04 19.28 21.16
CA GLY A 3 -31.90 18.35 21.05
C GLY A 3 -32.34 16.89 20.90
N ASP A 4 -33.44 16.53 21.57
CA ASP A 4 -34.02 15.18 21.56
C ASP A 4 -34.66 14.82 20.21
N GLU A 5 -35.38 15.77 19.59
CA GLU A 5 -35.97 15.56 18.25
C GLU A 5 -34.90 15.34 17.17
N ARG A 6 -33.76 16.01 17.26
CA ARG A 6 -32.63 15.77 16.36
C ARG A 6 -32.05 14.37 16.52
N ALA A 7 -31.94 13.87 17.74
CA ALA A 7 -31.44 12.52 18.01
C ALA A 7 -32.44 11.45 17.50
N ARG A 8 -33.73 11.67 17.70
CA ARG A 8 -34.80 10.80 17.19
C ARG A 8 -34.81 10.73 15.67
N LEU A 9 -34.73 11.86 14.97
CA LEU A 9 -34.65 11.91 13.51
C LEU A 9 -33.38 11.22 13.00
N ALA A 10 -32.22 11.46 13.65
CA ALA A 10 -30.99 10.76 13.29
C ALA A 10 -31.14 9.23 13.43
N ALA A 11 -31.75 8.77 14.52
CA ALA A 11 -32.05 7.35 14.71
C ALA A 11 -32.99 6.81 13.61
N LEU A 12 -34.08 7.53 13.28
CA LEU A 12 -35.01 7.17 12.22
C LEU A 12 -34.30 6.99 10.86
N HIS A 13 -33.45 7.94 10.47
CA HIS A 13 -32.71 7.89 9.22
C HIS A 13 -31.67 6.77 9.18
N GLU A 14 -31.13 6.32 10.32
CA GLU A 14 -30.19 5.19 10.40
C GLU A 14 -30.83 3.88 9.89
N TYR A 15 -32.13 3.69 10.12
CA TYR A 15 -32.85 2.52 9.64
C TYR A 15 -33.09 2.54 8.12
N ARG A 16 -32.98 3.71 7.45
CA ARG A 16 -33.22 3.88 6.00
C ARG A 16 -34.54 3.29 5.51
N LEU A 17 -35.61 3.50 6.28
CA LEU A 17 -36.92 2.90 6.03
C LEU A 17 -37.89 3.83 5.29
N LEU A 18 -37.71 5.16 5.37
CA LEU A 18 -38.71 6.14 4.94
C LEU A 18 -39.06 6.09 3.44
N ASP A 19 -38.14 5.65 2.59
CA ASP A 19 -38.35 5.58 1.14
C ASP A 19 -38.17 4.15 0.59
N ALA A 20 -38.11 3.15 1.49
CA ALA A 20 -38.00 1.75 1.13
C ALA A 20 -39.39 1.10 1.10
N PRO A 21 -39.71 0.27 0.08
CA PRO A 21 -40.95 -0.48 0.08
C PRO A 21 -41.01 -1.41 1.30
N ALA A 22 -42.18 -1.53 1.92
CA ALA A 22 -42.35 -2.48 3.02
C ALA A 22 -42.26 -3.92 2.49
N ASP A 23 -41.38 -4.71 3.10
CA ASP A 23 -41.27 -6.14 2.79
C ASP A 23 -42.47 -6.92 3.33
N ASP A 24 -42.76 -8.07 2.73
CA ASP A 24 -43.85 -9.00 3.07
C ASP A 24 -43.97 -9.30 4.58
N GLU A 25 -42.84 -9.33 5.30
CA GLU A 25 -42.80 -9.54 6.76
C GLU A 25 -43.53 -8.41 7.52
N LEU A 26 -43.32 -7.14 7.15
CA LEU A 26 -43.96 -6.00 7.79
C LEU A 26 -45.44 -5.94 7.44
N GLU A 27 -45.78 -6.20 6.18
CA GLU A 27 -47.19 -6.26 5.75
C GLU A 27 -47.95 -7.35 6.53
N ALA A 28 -47.33 -8.51 6.74
CA ALA A 28 -47.93 -9.59 7.51
C ALA A 28 -48.20 -9.17 8.95
N VAL A 29 -47.28 -8.46 9.59
CA VAL A 29 -47.48 -7.95 10.95
C VAL A 29 -48.64 -6.95 11.02
N VAL A 30 -48.75 -6.04 10.05
CA VAL A 30 -49.86 -5.07 10.00
C VAL A 30 -51.21 -5.76 9.78
N ARG A 31 -51.29 -6.77 8.91
CA ARG A 31 -52.51 -7.59 8.76
C ARG A 31 -52.89 -8.32 10.05
N VAL A 32 -51.90 -8.86 10.77
CA VAL A 32 -52.14 -9.51 12.07
C VAL A 32 -52.62 -8.50 13.09
N ALA A 33 -52.09 -7.27 13.10
CA ALA A 33 -52.53 -6.20 13.99
C ALA A 33 -54.02 -5.87 13.81
N ALA A 34 -54.48 -5.71 12.56
CA ALA A 34 -55.90 -5.52 12.23
C ALA A 34 -56.77 -6.68 12.76
N THR A 35 -56.30 -7.91 12.54
CA THR A 35 -57.01 -9.13 12.98
C THR A 35 -57.10 -9.23 14.51
N VAL A 36 -56.01 -8.94 15.23
CA VAL A 36 -55.96 -8.97 16.69
C VAL A 36 -56.90 -7.92 17.30
N ALA A 37 -56.93 -6.72 16.72
CA ALA A 37 -57.81 -5.63 17.16
C ALA A 37 -59.27 -5.83 16.74
N GLY A 38 -59.54 -6.75 15.80
CA GLY A 38 -60.89 -6.99 15.27
C GLY A 38 -61.42 -5.82 14.44
N VAL A 39 -60.54 -5.13 13.71
CA VAL A 39 -60.85 -3.94 12.90
C VAL A 39 -60.42 -4.14 11.45
N PRO A 40 -61.04 -3.43 10.49
CA PRO A 40 -60.69 -3.57 9.08
C PRO A 40 -59.37 -2.88 8.72
N THR A 41 -58.92 -1.88 9.49
CA THR A 41 -57.78 -1.05 9.11
C THR A 41 -56.64 -1.04 10.12
N ALA A 42 -55.42 -1.16 9.60
CA ALA A 42 -54.17 -1.03 10.34
C ALA A 42 -53.09 -0.41 9.47
N THR A 43 -52.11 0.25 10.09
CA THR A 43 -50.99 0.87 9.38
C THR A 43 -49.75 0.91 10.24
N LEU A 44 -48.59 0.79 9.59
CA LEU A 44 -47.29 1.04 10.18
C LEU A 44 -46.79 2.41 9.72
N ASN A 45 -46.68 3.34 10.67
CA ASN A 45 -46.34 4.73 10.40
C ASN A 45 -44.98 5.07 10.98
N LEU A 46 -44.12 5.73 10.21
CA LEU A 46 -42.91 6.40 10.67
C LEU A 46 -43.12 7.91 10.66
N ILE A 47 -42.63 8.60 11.70
CA ILE A 47 -42.82 10.05 11.85
C ILE A 47 -41.51 10.78 11.57
N ASP A 48 -41.44 11.48 10.45
CA ASP A 48 -40.29 12.29 10.01
C ASP A 48 -40.44 13.75 10.47
N GLU A 49 -39.55 14.65 10.05
CA GLU A 49 -39.56 16.06 10.48
C GLU A 49 -40.88 16.76 10.11
N HIS A 50 -41.37 16.56 8.89
CA HIS A 50 -42.55 17.25 8.34
C HIS A 50 -43.66 16.33 7.85
N ARG A 51 -43.46 15.01 7.89
CA ARG A 51 -44.42 14.04 7.35
C ARG A 51 -44.58 12.81 8.23
N GLN A 52 -45.73 12.17 8.11
CA GLN A 52 -45.93 10.79 8.48
C GLN A 52 -45.80 9.94 7.22
N CYS A 53 -44.86 9.00 7.22
CA CYS A 53 -44.73 8.01 6.17
C CYS A 53 -45.46 6.72 6.54
N GLN A 54 -46.42 6.32 5.71
CA GLN A 54 -47.18 5.08 5.89
C GLN A 54 -46.47 3.95 5.15
N LEU A 55 -45.61 3.21 5.85
CA LEU A 55 -44.79 2.16 5.23
C LEU A 55 -45.63 1.04 4.62
N THR A 56 -46.68 0.62 5.34
CA THR A 56 -47.61 -0.40 4.88
C THR A 56 -48.95 -0.24 5.58
N THR A 57 -50.01 -0.47 4.82
CA THR A 57 -51.39 -0.35 5.26
C THR A 57 -52.14 -1.66 5.04
N THR A 58 -53.24 -1.84 5.77
CA THR A 58 -54.21 -2.90 5.53
C THR A 58 -55.59 -2.27 5.61
N GLY A 59 -56.45 -2.57 4.63
CA GLY A 59 -57.85 -2.14 4.60
C GLY A 59 -58.12 -0.74 4.03
N PHE A 60 -57.08 -0.01 3.60
CA PHE A 60 -57.21 1.29 2.92
C PHE A 60 -55.98 1.59 2.05
N GLU A 61 -56.12 2.52 1.11
CA GLU A 61 -55.00 2.99 0.28
C GLU A 61 -54.12 3.95 1.11
N GLY A 62 -52.85 3.57 1.29
CA GLY A 62 -51.90 4.34 2.08
C GLY A 62 -51.27 5.51 1.30
N GLY A 63 -50.79 6.49 2.04
CA GLY A 63 -50.01 7.60 1.50
C GLY A 63 -49.39 8.46 2.60
N ASP A 64 -48.28 9.13 2.27
CA ASP A 64 -47.67 10.10 3.16
C ASP A 64 -48.65 11.23 3.48
N SER A 65 -48.70 11.65 4.75
CA SER A 65 -49.51 12.78 5.20
C SER A 65 -48.64 13.82 5.89
N ASP A 66 -49.09 15.06 5.95
CA ASP A 66 -48.43 16.09 6.76
C ASP A 66 -48.38 15.63 8.23
N ARG A 67 -47.26 15.86 8.91
CA ARG A 67 -47.12 15.52 10.33
C ARG A 67 -48.15 16.28 11.17
N ALA A 68 -48.53 17.49 10.77
CA ALA A 68 -49.55 18.28 11.47
C ALA A 68 -50.95 17.65 11.42
N ASP A 69 -51.26 16.91 10.37
CA ASP A 69 -52.57 16.27 10.18
C ASP A 69 -52.61 14.85 10.77
N SER A 70 -51.47 14.26 11.10
CA SER A 70 -51.36 12.88 11.58
C SER A 70 -51.96 12.69 12.99
N MET A 71 -52.84 11.69 13.14
CA MET A 71 -53.26 11.22 14.47
C MET A 71 -52.11 10.59 15.25
N CYS A 72 -51.23 9.84 14.59
CA CYS A 72 -50.14 9.15 15.29
C CYS A 72 -49.08 10.15 15.81
N ALA A 73 -48.85 11.28 15.12
CA ALA A 73 -47.91 12.32 15.54
C ALA A 73 -48.32 13.07 16.84
N VAL A 74 -49.59 13.00 17.27
CA VAL A 74 -50.10 13.78 18.40
C VAL A 74 -49.52 13.34 19.75
N ARG A 75 -49.27 12.03 19.93
CA ARG A 75 -48.81 11.47 21.21
C ARG A 75 -47.69 10.43 21.10
N PHE A 76 -47.17 10.11 19.91
CA PHE A 76 -46.16 9.05 19.78
C PHE A 76 -44.89 9.26 20.61
N GLU A 77 -44.50 10.51 20.85
CA GLU A 77 -43.30 10.88 21.63
C GLU A 77 -43.37 10.42 23.10
N SER A 78 -44.57 10.16 23.65
CA SER A 78 -44.68 9.66 25.03
C SER A 78 -44.16 8.23 25.18
N GLY A 79 -44.04 7.47 24.08
CA GLY A 79 -43.67 6.05 24.12
C GLY A 79 -44.74 5.15 24.78
N GLU A 80 -45.93 5.69 25.05
CA GLU A 80 -47.04 4.96 25.67
C GLU A 80 -48.07 4.50 24.64
N PHE A 81 -48.76 3.39 24.94
CA PHE A 81 -49.88 2.92 24.13
C PHE A 81 -51.05 3.90 24.20
N VAL A 82 -51.57 4.29 23.05
CA VAL A 82 -52.74 5.16 22.95
C VAL A 82 -53.97 4.31 22.65
N HIS A 83 -55.02 4.46 23.45
CA HIS A 83 -56.30 3.80 23.24
C HIS A 83 -57.43 4.83 23.30
N VAL A 84 -58.10 5.06 22.18
CA VAL A 84 -59.18 6.04 22.03
C VAL A 84 -60.43 5.31 21.55
N PRO A 85 -61.35 4.95 22.46
CA PRO A 85 -62.56 4.21 22.10
C PRO A 85 -63.50 4.96 21.13
N ASP A 86 -63.56 6.29 21.27
CA ASP A 86 -64.31 7.20 20.41
C ASP A 86 -63.56 8.54 20.26
N ALA A 87 -62.88 8.71 19.13
CA ALA A 87 -62.06 9.88 18.82
C ALA A 87 -62.89 11.15 18.64
N SER A 88 -64.17 11.05 18.28
CA SER A 88 -65.07 12.21 18.15
C SER A 88 -65.38 12.87 19.51
N ARG A 89 -65.17 12.12 20.60
CA ARG A 89 -65.41 12.55 21.97
C ARG A 89 -64.12 12.82 22.74
N ASP A 90 -62.97 12.51 22.16
CA ASP A 90 -61.68 12.75 22.78
C ASP A 90 -61.24 14.20 22.54
N PRO A 91 -60.97 15.00 23.58
CA PRO A 91 -60.65 16.42 23.43
C PRO A 91 -59.36 16.68 22.64
N VAL A 92 -58.48 15.68 22.51
CA VAL A 92 -57.22 15.79 21.77
C VAL A 92 -57.40 15.40 20.29
N TYR A 93 -58.28 14.44 19.98
CA TYR A 93 -58.44 13.92 18.62
C TYR A 93 -59.68 14.43 17.88
N ALA A 94 -60.70 14.95 18.56
CA ALA A 94 -61.98 15.33 17.95
C ALA A 94 -61.86 16.38 16.83
N ALA A 95 -60.83 17.24 16.88
CA ALA A 95 -60.57 18.27 15.87
C ALA A 95 -59.63 17.81 14.74
N ASN A 96 -59.07 16.59 14.82
CA ASN A 96 -58.10 16.11 13.83
C ASN A 96 -58.79 15.81 12.47
N PRO A 97 -58.17 16.13 11.32
CA PRO A 97 -58.72 15.89 9.98
C PRO A 97 -59.20 14.45 9.69
N TRP A 98 -58.60 13.45 10.35
CA TRP A 98 -58.97 12.04 10.24
C TRP A 98 -60.26 11.69 11.00
N VAL A 99 -60.74 12.56 11.90
CA VAL A 99 -61.93 12.38 12.74
C VAL A 99 -63.09 13.28 12.29
N THR A 100 -62.77 14.45 11.74
CA THR A 100 -63.74 15.45 11.28
C THR A 100 -64.38 15.13 9.93
N GLY A 101 -63.91 14.08 9.23
CA GLY A 101 -64.40 13.70 7.90
C GLY A 101 -63.62 14.33 6.75
N LEU A 102 -62.57 15.11 7.00
CA LEU A 102 -61.77 15.75 5.94
C LEU A 102 -60.88 14.75 5.20
N LEU A 103 -60.20 13.87 5.95
CA LEU A 103 -59.35 12.81 5.39
C LEU A 103 -60.00 11.42 5.52
N ALA A 104 -60.69 11.18 6.63
CA ALA A 104 -61.41 9.94 6.93
C ALA A 104 -62.47 10.20 8.00
N ASP A 105 -63.30 9.19 8.29
CA ASP A 105 -64.29 9.21 9.37
C ASP A 105 -63.88 8.27 10.52
N VAL A 106 -62.69 8.49 11.11
CA VAL A 106 -62.16 7.63 12.17
C VAL A 106 -62.92 7.88 13.48
N ARG A 107 -63.47 6.81 14.06
CA ARG A 107 -64.13 6.83 15.38
C ARG A 107 -63.36 6.04 16.41
N PHE A 108 -62.87 4.86 16.10
CA PHE A 108 -61.98 4.11 17.00
C PHE A 108 -60.54 4.28 16.55
N TYR A 109 -59.63 4.49 17.49
CA TYR A 109 -58.20 4.60 17.21
C TYR A 109 -57.37 4.02 18.37
N ALA A 110 -56.38 3.19 18.04
CA ALA A 110 -55.35 2.77 18.99
C ALA A 110 -53.98 2.73 18.31
N SER A 111 -52.92 3.05 19.04
CA SER A 111 -51.55 3.01 18.52
C SER A 111 -50.54 2.49 19.53
N ALA A 112 -49.73 1.52 19.09
CA ALA A 112 -48.56 1.06 19.81
C ALA A 112 -47.29 1.76 19.26
N PRO A 113 -46.50 2.45 20.10
CA PRO A 113 -45.30 3.15 19.65
C PRO A 113 -44.13 2.19 19.38
N LEU A 114 -43.29 2.57 18.41
CA LEU A 114 -42.05 1.88 18.06
C LEU A 114 -40.88 2.59 18.75
N VAL A 115 -40.54 2.15 19.95
CA VAL A 115 -39.53 2.80 20.80
C VAL A 115 -38.20 2.07 20.69
N THR A 116 -37.16 2.71 20.18
CA THR A 116 -35.81 2.11 20.07
C THR A 116 -35.25 1.74 21.44
N PRO A 117 -34.20 0.88 21.51
CA PRO A 117 -33.49 0.60 22.76
C PRO A 117 -32.92 1.85 23.44
N GLN A 118 -32.66 2.92 22.69
CA GLN A 118 -32.20 4.22 23.18
C GLN A 118 -33.33 5.12 23.70
N GLY A 119 -34.60 4.67 23.60
CA GLY A 119 -35.78 5.39 24.10
C GLY A 119 -36.45 6.31 23.07
N HIS A 120 -36.04 6.28 21.80
CA HIS A 120 -36.62 7.16 20.78
C HIS A 120 -37.84 6.53 20.12
N ALA A 121 -38.98 7.23 20.12
CA ALA A 121 -40.16 6.80 19.36
C ALA A 121 -39.98 7.12 17.87
N LEU A 122 -39.83 6.11 17.02
CA LEU A 122 -39.64 6.30 15.58
C LEU A 122 -40.95 6.47 14.82
N GLY A 123 -42.03 5.92 15.39
CA GLY A 123 -43.27 5.70 14.70
C GLY A 123 -44.24 4.88 15.53
N THR A 124 -45.26 4.34 14.88
CA THR A 124 -46.38 3.67 15.53
C THR A 124 -46.98 2.58 14.65
N LEU A 125 -47.46 1.52 15.29
CA LEU A 125 -48.41 0.56 14.73
C LEU A 125 -49.82 1.03 15.13
N CYS A 126 -50.54 1.63 14.19
CA CYS A 126 -51.86 2.21 14.40
C CYS A 126 -52.95 1.25 13.87
N VAL A 127 -54.02 1.06 14.63
CA VAL A 127 -55.24 0.33 14.24
C VAL A 127 -56.45 1.24 14.45
N PHE A 128 -57.41 1.23 13.54
CA PHE A 128 -58.54 2.17 13.61
C PHE A 128 -59.81 1.61 12.97
N ASP A 129 -60.94 2.28 13.19
CA ASP A 129 -62.22 1.96 12.55
C ASP A 129 -63.13 3.20 12.51
N SER A 130 -64.13 3.17 11.63
CA SER A 130 -65.21 4.14 11.49
C SER A 130 -66.33 3.99 12.53
N VAL A 131 -66.24 2.99 13.41
CA VAL A 131 -67.20 2.73 14.49
C VAL A 131 -66.46 2.72 15.83
N PRO A 132 -67.03 3.31 16.91
CA PRO A 132 -66.45 3.22 18.25
C PRO A 132 -66.24 1.78 18.71
N ARG A 133 -65.10 1.51 19.33
CA ARG A 133 -64.72 0.17 19.83
C ARG A 133 -63.91 0.29 21.11
N ARG A 134 -63.71 -0.82 21.81
CA ARG A 134 -62.85 -0.87 23.00
C ARG A 134 -62.02 -2.14 22.96
N LEU A 135 -60.70 -1.99 23.06
CA LEU A 135 -59.78 -3.11 23.19
C LEU A 135 -59.76 -3.63 24.63
N ASP A 136 -59.63 -4.94 24.77
CA ASP A 136 -59.28 -5.58 26.05
C ASP A 136 -57.76 -5.56 26.31
N ASP A 137 -57.36 -5.82 27.55
CA ASP A 137 -55.95 -5.80 27.97
C ASP A 137 -55.09 -6.80 27.20
N GLY A 138 -55.66 -7.92 26.76
CA GLY A 138 -54.97 -8.93 25.96
C GLY A 138 -54.71 -8.47 24.51
N GLN A 139 -55.67 -7.76 23.90
CA GLN A 139 -55.50 -7.13 22.60
C GLN A 139 -54.45 -6.02 22.65
N ILE A 140 -54.49 -5.18 23.69
CA ILE A 140 -53.48 -4.13 23.91
C ILE A 140 -52.09 -4.75 24.05
N ALA A 141 -51.94 -5.77 24.91
CA ALA A 141 -50.66 -6.45 25.09
C ALA A 141 -50.12 -7.05 23.78
N ARG A 142 -50.98 -7.70 22.99
CA ARG A 142 -50.59 -8.27 21.69
C ARG A 142 -50.18 -7.20 20.68
N LEU A 143 -50.86 -6.06 20.61
CA LEU A 143 -50.44 -4.96 19.72
C LEU A 143 -49.08 -4.37 20.14
N CYS A 144 -48.81 -4.25 21.44
CA CYS A 144 -47.50 -3.88 21.95
C CYS A 144 -46.42 -4.91 21.57
N ASP A 145 -46.74 -6.21 21.62
CA ASP A 145 -45.81 -7.26 21.18
C ASP A 145 -45.52 -7.17 19.67
N LEU A 146 -46.53 -6.90 18.84
CA LEU A 146 -46.33 -6.70 17.40
C LEU A 146 -45.46 -5.46 17.10
N ALA A 147 -45.62 -4.37 17.84
CA ALA A 147 -44.74 -3.21 17.75
C ALA A 147 -43.28 -3.56 18.11
N ARG A 148 -43.06 -4.39 19.14
CA ARG A 148 -41.72 -4.91 19.49
C ARG A 148 -41.15 -5.79 18.38
N VAL A 149 -41.97 -6.63 17.75
CA VAL A 149 -41.55 -7.47 16.61
C VAL A 149 -41.12 -6.61 15.42
N ILE A 150 -41.89 -5.57 15.08
CA ILE A 150 -41.52 -4.63 14.00
C ILE A 150 -40.16 -3.98 14.28
N LEU A 151 -39.96 -3.49 15.51
CA LEU A 151 -38.69 -2.91 15.90
C LEU A 151 -37.53 -3.92 15.82
N ALA A 152 -37.75 -5.17 16.24
CA ALA A 152 -36.75 -6.23 16.12
C ALA A 152 -36.39 -6.51 14.64
N LEU A 153 -37.36 -6.45 13.72
CA LEU A 153 -37.11 -6.55 12.28
C LEU A 153 -36.27 -5.37 11.77
N PHE A 154 -36.56 -4.15 12.23
CA PHE A 154 -35.79 -2.96 11.88
C PHE A 154 -34.33 -3.06 12.36
N GLU A 155 -34.11 -3.48 13.61
CA GLU A 155 -32.76 -3.73 14.15
C GLU A 155 -32.02 -4.80 13.37
N ARG A 156 -32.67 -5.92 13.06
CA ARG A 156 -32.07 -7.01 12.28
C ARG A 156 -31.59 -6.51 10.92
N ARG A 157 -32.39 -5.70 10.22
CA ARG A 157 -32.01 -5.10 8.93
C ARG A 157 -30.86 -4.10 9.08
N ARG A 158 -30.85 -3.29 10.14
CA ARG A 158 -29.76 -2.35 10.42
C ARG A 158 -28.44 -3.08 10.68
N GLN A 159 -28.46 -4.10 11.53
CA GLN A 159 -27.29 -4.92 11.83
C GLN A 159 -26.79 -5.68 10.61
N ALA A 160 -27.68 -6.26 9.79
CA ALA A 160 -27.28 -6.94 8.56
C ALA A 160 -26.55 -6.01 7.58
N ARG A 161 -27.05 -4.77 7.42
CA ARG A 161 -26.39 -3.75 6.59
C ARG A 161 -25.02 -3.36 7.12
N GLU A 162 -24.89 -3.14 8.42
CA GLU A 162 -23.61 -2.76 9.02
C GLU A 162 -22.59 -3.91 8.95
N ASN A 163 -23.00 -5.15 9.22
CA ASN A 163 -22.14 -6.32 9.07
C ASN A 163 -21.68 -6.50 7.62
N ALA A 164 -22.56 -6.30 6.65
CA ALA A 164 -22.21 -6.36 5.23
C ALA A 164 -21.18 -5.28 4.86
N ARG A 165 -21.32 -4.07 5.40
CA ARG A 165 -20.35 -2.98 5.22
C ARG A 165 -18.98 -3.35 5.78
N LEU A 166 -18.92 -3.80 7.03
CA LEU A 166 -17.67 -4.20 7.68
C LEU A 166 -16.98 -5.36 6.96
N LEU A 167 -17.75 -6.33 6.47
CA LEU A 167 -17.21 -7.44 5.68
C LEU A 167 -16.62 -6.95 4.34
N ALA A 168 -17.29 -6.02 3.65
CA ALA A 168 -16.78 -5.44 2.42
C ALA A 168 -15.49 -4.64 2.64
N GLU A 169 -15.43 -3.81 3.69
CA GLU A 169 -14.22 -3.06 4.06
C GLU A 169 -13.05 -3.98 4.43
N ALA A 170 -13.33 -5.07 5.16
CA ALA A 170 -12.31 -6.05 5.51
C ALA A 170 -11.77 -6.80 4.28
N GLU A 171 -12.66 -7.15 3.33
CA GLU A 171 -12.27 -7.80 2.08
C GLU A 171 -11.43 -6.87 1.20
N GLU A 172 -11.84 -5.61 1.02
CA GLU A 172 -11.08 -4.62 0.27
C GLU A 172 -9.69 -4.39 0.89
N ARG A 173 -9.62 -4.27 2.22
CA ARG A 173 -8.34 -4.13 2.92
C ARG A 173 -7.42 -5.33 2.70
N ARG A 174 -7.97 -6.54 2.74
CA ARG A 174 -7.23 -7.77 2.48
C ARG A 174 -6.71 -7.81 1.05
N GLN A 175 -7.58 -7.59 0.07
CA GLN A 175 -7.21 -7.58 -1.36
C GLN A 175 -6.13 -6.55 -1.67
N PHE A 176 -6.23 -5.35 -1.10
CA PHE A 176 -5.18 -4.34 -1.26
C PHE A 176 -3.84 -4.81 -0.69
N THR A 177 -3.83 -5.43 0.50
CA THR A 177 -2.61 -5.93 1.13
C THR A 177 -1.98 -7.05 0.32
N ASP A 178 -2.79 -7.99 -0.16
CA ASP A 178 -2.33 -9.09 -1.00
C ASP A 178 -1.77 -8.56 -2.33
N ALA A 179 -2.47 -7.63 -2.99
CA ALA A 179 -2.01 -7.02 -4.24
C ALA A 179 -0.68 -6.26 -4.05
N VAL A 180 -0.50 -5.54 -2.93
CA VAL A 180 0.77 -4.89 -2.61
C VAL A 180 1.89 -5.91 -2.48
N LEU A 181 1.69 -6.99 -1.74
CA LEU A 181 2.72 -8.03 -1.57
C LEU A 181 3.04 -8.71 -2.91
N GLU A 182 2.03 -9.01 -3.72
CA GLU A 182 2.17 -9.69 -5.01
C GLU A 182 2.91 -8.87 -6.08
N THR A 183 2.87 -7.53 -5.98
CA THR A 183 3.44 -6.63 -7.00
C THR A 183 4.84 -6.11 -6.66
N ILE A 184 5.32 -6.31 -5.43
CA ILE A 184 6.65 -5.84 -5.01
C ILE A 184 7.75 -6.80 -5.54
N ASP A 185 8.80 -6.23 -6.16
CA ASP A 185 10.00 -6.93 -6.67
C ASP A 185 11.00 -7.39 -5.57
N VAL A 186 10.52 -7.51 -4.33
CA VAL A 186 11.26 -7.99 -3.16
C VAL A 186 10.56 -9.26 -2.71
N ALA A 187 11.30 -10.36 -2.60
CA ALA A 187 10.71 -11.60 -2.13
C ALA A 187 10.42 -11.53 -0.63
N VAL A 188 9.14 -11.61 -0.28
CA VAL A 188 8.67 -11.64 1.11
C VAL A 188 8.21 -13.06 1.43
N VAL A 189 8.80 -13.63 2.47
CA VAL A 189 8.45 -14.94 3.00
C VAL A 189 8.13 -14.85 4.48
N ALA A 190 7.10 -15.55 4.93
CA ALA A 190 6.72 -15.59 6.33
C ALA A 190 6.49 -17.01 6.82
N ALA A 191 6.69 -17.21 8.12
CA ALA A 191 6.37 -18.42 8.84
C ALA A 191 5.55 -18.10 10.09
N ASP A 192 4.81 -19.09 10.56
CA ASP A 192 4.06 -19.03 11.81
C ASP A 192 4.99 -19.13 13.05
N ALA A 193 4.39 -19.14 14.25
CA ALA A 193 5.11 -19.20 15.53
C ALA A 193 5.94 -20.49 15.72
N THR A 194 5.63 -21.54 14.96
CA THR A 194 6.33 -22.84 14.98
C THR A 194 7.40 -22.97 13.90
N GLY A 195 7.46 -22.00 12.98
CA GLY A 195 8.44 -21.96 11.90
C GLY A 195 7.97 -22.58 10.58
N HIS A 196 6.71 -23.01 10.49
CA HIS A 196 6.14 -23.51 9.23
C HIS A 196 5.80 -22.33 8.33
N LEU A 197 6.10 -22.48 7.03
CA LEU A 197 5.86 -21.43 6.05
C LEU A 197 4.37 -21.16 5.88
N SER A 198 4.01 -19.88 5.82
CA SER A 198 2.62 -19.41 5.68
C SER A 198 2.40 -18.49 4.49
N LEU A 199 3.44 -17.84 3.97
CA LEU A 199 3.32 -16.89 2.87
C LEU A 199 4.61 -16.80 2.06
N PHE A 200 4.49 -16.92 0.74
CA PHE A 200 5.44 -16.41 -0.26
C PHE A 200 4.67 -15.41 -1.13
N ASN A 201 5.19 -14.20 -1.33
CA ASN A 201 4.64 -13.29 -2.32
C ASN A 201 5.07 -13.67 -3.76
N GLY A 202 4.59 -12.92 -4.76
CA GLY A 202 4.91 -13.15 -6.18
C GLY A 202 6.41 -13.32 -6.46
N ALA A 203 7.23 -12.37 -6.01
CA ALA A 203 8.69 -12.45 -6.15
C ALA A 203 9.28 -13.68 -5.42
N GLY A 204 8.80 -14.01 -4.23
CA GLY A 204 9.24 -15.21 -3.51
C GLY A 204 8.98 -16.50 -4.28
N ARG A 205 7.77 -16.66 -4.84
CA ARG A 205 7.43 -17.83 -5.65
C ARG A 205 8.26 -17.92 -6.92
N GLU A 206 8.52 -16.80 -7.58
CA GLU A 206 9.37 -16.76 -8.76
C GLU A 206 10.82 -17.15 -8.44
N TRP A 207 11.39 -16.61 -7.35
CA TRP A 207 12.80 -16.83 -7.02
C TRP A 207 13.05 -18.25 -6.53
N HIS A 208 12.12 -18.84 -5.79
CA HIS A 208 12.21 -20.22 -5.30
C HIS A 208 11.69 -21.25 -6.31
N GLY A 209 10.88 -20.84 -7.29
CA GLY A 209 10.20 -21.73 -8.24
C GLY A 209 9.10 -22.61 -7.61
N LEU A 210 8.73 -22.32 -6.36
CA LEU A 210 7.86 -23.09 -5.50
C LEU A 210 7.08 -22.12 -4.61
N ASP A 211 5.87 -22.52 -4.21
CA ASP A 211 5.10 -21.78 -3.21
C ASP A 211 5.42 -22.24 -1.78
N ALA A 212 4.96 -21.46 -0.80
CA ALA A 212 5.00 -21.81 0.61
C ALA A 212 4.25 -23.14 0.86
N ASP A 213 4.96 -24.10 1.44
CA ASP A 213 4.44 -25.40 1.82
C ASP A 213 4.49 -25.54 3.36
N PRO A 214 3.34 -25.44 4.05
CA PRO A 214 3.27 -25.55 5.51
C PRO A 214 3.59 -26.96 6.03
N ALA A 215 3.62 -27.98 5.17
CA ALA A 215 3.91 -29.36 5.59
C ALA A 215 5.43 -29.64 5.68
N VAL A 216 6.26 -28.72 5.20
CA VAL A 216 7.72 -28.86 5.25
C VAL A 216 8.20 -28.57 6.67
N ASP A 217 8.94 -29.51 7.26
CA ASP A 217 9.55 -29.32 8.56
C ASP A 217 10.52 -28.11 8.51
N PRO A 218 10.51 -27.22 9.52
CA PRO A 218 11.41 -26.08 9.59
C PRO A 218 12.89 -26.44 9.38
N GLY A 219 13.32 -27.62 9.84
CA GLY A 219 14.67 -28.14 9.65
C GLY A 219 15.05 -28.42 8.19
N ASP A 220 14.07 -28.72 7.34
CA ASP A 220 14.25 -29.13 5.94
C ASP A 220 14.06 -27.99 4.93
N LEU A 221 13.74 -26.78 5.39
CA LEU A 221 13.54 -25.61 4.53
C LEU A 221 14.71 -25.36 3.58
N ALA A 222 15.96 -25.48 4.06
CA ALA A 222 17.13 -25.26 3.24
C ALA A 222 17.27 -26.31 2.11
N ALA A 223 16.91 -27.57 2.38
CA ALA A 223 16.93 -28.63 1.38
C ALA A 223 15.79 -28.45 0.36
N ARG A 224 14.57 -28.22 0.85
CA ARG A 224 13.35 -28.07 0.03
C ARG A 224 13.41 -26.87 -0.90
N TYR A 225 13.83 -25.71 -0.38
CA TYR A 225 13.88 -24.43 -1.10
C TYR A 225 15.28 -24.10 -1.62
N ARG A 226 16.23 -25.05 -1.52
CA ARG A 226 17.55 -25.00 -2.14
C ARG A 226 18.32 -23.73 -1.74
N LEU A 227 18.43 -23.54 -0.43
CA LEU A 227 19.11 -22.40 0.20
C LEU A 227 20.57 -22.75 0.48
N PHE A 228 21.49 -21.92 0.02
CA PHE A 228 22.93 -22.11 0.16
C PHE A 228 23.58 -20.89 0.81
N ARG A 229 24.73 -21.11 1.46
CA ARG A 229 25.60 -20.03 1.92
C ARG A 229 26.09 -19.16 0.74
N PRO A 230 26.70 -17.99 1.00
CA PRO A 230 27.24 -17.13 -0.05
C PRO A 230 28.31 -17.78 -0.94
N ASP A 231 28.88 -18.92 -0.53
CA ASP A 231 29.79 -19.73 -1.34
C ASP A 231 29.09 -20.46 -2.52
N GLY A 232 27.76 -20.53 -2.52
CA GLY A 232 26.93 -21.14 -3.56
C GLY A 232 26.95 -22.66 -3.62
N THR A 233 27.66 -23.31 -2.69
CA THR A 233 27.89 -24.77 -2.70
C THR A 233 27.45 -25.44 -1.40
N THR A 234 27.61 -24.77 -0.26
CA THR A 234 27.24 -25.33 1.05
C THR A 234 25.77 -25.05 1.36
N PRO A 235 24.91 -26.06 1.57
CA PRO A 235 23.53 -25.85 2.02
C PRO A 235 23.50 -25.08 3.35
N LEU A 236 22.54 -24.17 3.50
CA LEU A 236 22.34 -23.44 4.75
C LEU A 236 21.87 -24.40 5.86
N PRO A 237 22.55 -24.47 7.02
CA PRO A 237 22.00 -25.15 8.19
C PRO A 237 20.69 -24.51 8.63
N ALA A 238 19.76 -25.29 9.19
CA ALA A 238 18.46 -24.77 9.65
C ALA A 238 18.60 -23.57 10.61
N GLY A 239 19.56 -23.61 11.54
CA GLY A 239 19.85 -22.51 12.46
C GLY A 239 20.45 -21.26 11.80
N GLU A 240 20.88 -21.34 10.54
CA GLU A 240 21.40 -20.21 9.76
C GLU A 240 20.38 -19.62 8.79
N VAL A 241 19.27 -20.33 8.52
CA VAL A 241 18.18 -19.84 7.66
C VAL A 241 17.65 -18.52 8.22
N PRO A 242 17.67 -17.41 7.45
CA PRO A 242 17.29 -16.09 7.94
C PRO A 242 15.91 -16.04 8.61
N LEU A 243 14.94 -16.82 8.11
CA LEU A 243 13.58 -16.89 8.66
C LEU A 243 13.54 -17.49 10.06
N LEU A 244 14.21 -18.62 10.26
CA LEU A 244 14.29 -19.29 11.57
C LEU A 244 15.15 -18.50 12.56
N ARG A 245 16.21 -17.85 12.06
CA ARG A 245 16.99 -16.90 12.87
C ARG A 245 16.16 -15.71 13.32
N ALA A 246 15.33 -15.14 12.44
CA ALA A 246 14.44 -14.05 12.81
C ALA A 246 13.37 -14.50 13.81
N LEU A 247 12.83 -15.72 13.65
CA LEU A 247 11.88 -16.31 14.58
C LEU A 247 12.47 -16.49 15.98
N HIS A 248 13.67 -17.07 16.09
CA HIS A 248 14.29 -17.36 17.39
C HIS A 248 15.03 -16.17 18.00
N GLY A 249 15.84 -15.48 17.20
CA GLY A 249 16.72 -14.38 17.61
C GLY A 249 16.10 -12.98 17.51
N GLY A 250 14.87 -12.87 17.03
CA GLY A 250 14.09 -11.64 17.01
C GLY A 250 14.31 -10.73 15.80
N ALA A 251 15.53 -10.69 15.24
CA ALA A 251 15.82 -9.97 13.99
C ALA A 251 17.05 -10.52 13.25
N VAL A 252 17.07 -10.33 11.94
CA VAL A 252 18.20 -10.63 11.05
C VAL A 252 18.37 -9.45 10.11
N ARG A 253 19.61 -9.02 9.88
CA ARG A 253 19.94 -7.96 8.93
C ARG A 253 21.08 -8.40 8.03
N ASP A 254 20.99 -8.00 6.77
CA ASP A 254 22.02 -8.16 5.74
C ASP A 254 22.55 -9.60 5.65
N ALA A 255 21.69 -10.60 5.86
CA ALA A 255 22.09 -11.99 5.78
C ALA A 255 22.17 -12.42 4.32
N GLU A 256 23.39 -12.66 3.85
CA GLU A 256 23.64 -13.10 2.48
C GLU A 256 23.37 -14.60 2.31
N MET A 257 22.69 -14.96 1.23
CA MET A 257 22.51 -16.36 0.82
C MET A 257 22.31 -16.49 -0.69
N ILE A 258 22.36 -17.72 -1.18
CA ILE A 258 22.08 -18.04 -2.59
C ILE A 258 20.87 -18.96 -2.66
N ILE A 259 19.91 -18.60 -3.51
CA ILE A 259 18.75 -19.44 -3.83
C ILE A 259 19.03 -20.12 -5.18
N ARG A 260 18.92 -21.46 -5.22
CA ARG A 260 19.15 -22.26 -6.44
C ARG A 260 17.90 -23.05 -6.83
N PRO A 261 16.90 -22.40 -7.47
CA PRO A 261 15.70 -23.09 -7.94
C PRO A 261 16.04 -24.20 -8.95
N VAL A 262 15.20 -25.22 -9.03
CA VAL A 262 15.38 -26.30 -10.03
C VAL A 262 14.99 -25.76 -11.40
N GLY A 263 15.92 -25.75 -12.35
CA GLY A 263 15.66 -25.31 -13.72
C GLY A 263 15.72 -23.80 -13.97
N ALA A 264 16.19 -23.01 -13.00
CA ALA A 264 16.42 -21.57 -13.16
C ALA A 264 17.78 -21.14 -12.60
N GLU A 265 18.25 -19.96 -13.01
CA GLU A 265 19.56 -19.44 -12.62
C GLU A 265 19.64 -19.15 -11.10
N PRO A 266 20.82 -19.38 -10.47
CA PRO A 266 21.05 -19.00 -9.08
C PRO A 266 20.88 -17.50 -8.86
N ARG A 267 20.22 -17.12 -7.76
CA ARG A 267 20.10 -15.73 -7.32
C ARG A 267 20.88 -15.52 -6.02
N GLN A 268 21.73 -14.50 -6.01
CA GLN A 268 22.36 -13.99 -4.79
C GLN A 268 21.41 -13.01 -4.14
N VAL A 269 21.01 -13.28 -2.90
CA VAL A 269 20.05 -12.47 -2.17
C VAL A 269 20.59 -11.99 -0.84
N VAL A 270 20.13 -10.82 -0.43
CA VAL A 270 20.35 -10.27 0.91
C VAL A 270 19.02 -10.30 1.65
N ALA A 271 18.98 -10.99 2.79
CA ALA A 271 17.79 -11.21 3.60
C ALA A 271 17.78 -10.34 4.86
N ASN A 272 16.66 -9.67 5.08
CA ASN A 272 16.36 -8.89 6.27
C ASN A 272 15.05 -9.41 6.88
N GLY A 273 15.03 -9.71 8.17
CA GLY A 273 13.86 -10.33 8.79
C GLY A 273 13.66 -9.96 10.25
N ARG A 274 12.44 -10.18 10.73
CA ARG A 274 12.06 -9.92 12.11
C ARG A 274 10.97 -10.89 12.57
N ALA A 275 10.92 -11.16 13.86
CA ALA A 275 9.77 -11.82 14.47
C ALA A 275 8.51 -10.94 14.36
N LEU A 276 7.39 -11.56 14.01
CA LEU A 276 6.05 -10.98 14.07
C LEU A 276 5.50 -11.19 15.47
N THR A 277 5.11 -10.10 16.13
CA THR A 277 4.56 -10.11 17.49
C THR A 277 3.25 -9.36 17.53
N ALA A 278 2.26 -9.92 18.21
CA ALA A 278 1.02 -9.24 18.54
C ALA A 278 1.27 -8.11 19.56
N PRO A 279 0.32 -7.15 19.71
CA PRO A 279 0.46 -6.03 20.65
C PRO A 279 0.63 -6.44 22.12
N ASP A 280 0.15 -7.62 22.48
CA ASP A 280 0.26 -8.24 23.80
C ASP A 280 1.64 -8.89 24.05
N GLY A 281 2.54 -8.88 23.06
CA GLY A 281 3.85 -9.51 23.11
C GLY A 281 3.87 -10.98 22.68
N THR A 282 2.72 -11.57 22.34
CA THR A 282 2.64 -12.94 21.83
C THR A 282 3.35 -13.04 20.48
N ARG A 283 4.22 -14.03 20.31
CA ARG A 283 4.90 -14.27 19.02
C ARG A 283 3.94 -14.95 18.05
N LEU A 284 3.69 -14.29 16.92
CA LEU A 284 2.84 -14.79 15.83
C LEU A 284 3.65 -15.57 14.79
N GLY A 285 4.93 -15.26 14.63
CA GLY A 285 5.79 -15.89 13.64
C GLY A 285 7.02 -15.06 13.29
N ALA A 286 7.46 -15.13 12.04
CA ALA A 286 8.54 -14.31 11.50
C ALA A 286 8.30 -13.96 10.03
N VAL A 287 8.85 -12.83 9.60
CA VAL A 287 8.84 -12.39 8.20
C VAL A 287 10.27 -12.05 7.77
N VAL A 288 10.62 -12.42 6.54
CA VAL A 288 11.88 -12.09 5.89
C VAL A 288 11.57 -11.47 4.53
N ALA A 289 12.18 -10.33 4.27
CA ALA A 289 12.26 -9.71 2.95
C ALA A 289 13.65 -9.97 2.37
N MET A 290 13.71 -10.35 1.10
CA MET A 290 14.94 -10.68 0.38
C MET A 290 15.04 -9.81 -0.86
N THR A 291 16.22 -9.25 -1.08
CA THR A 291 16.52 -8.45 -2.28
C THR A 291 17.52 -9.21 -3.15
N ASP A 292 17.25 -9.32 -4.45
CA ASP A 292 18.18 -9.88 -5.42
C ASP A 292 19.30 -8.86 -5.69
N VAL A 293 20.54 -9.26 -5.40
CA VAL A 293 21.75 -8.46 -5.60
C VAL A 293 22.65 -9.06 -6.67
N THR A 294 22.17 -10.05 -7.45
CA THR A 294 22.97 -10.77 -8.44
C THR A 294 23.56 -9.83 -9.49
N ALA A 295 22.73 -8.97 -10.06
CA ALA A 295 23.15 -8.00 -11.07
C ALA A 295 24.08 -6.91 -10.49
N ASP A 296 23.74 -6.34 -9.32
CA ASP A 296 24.58 -5.34 -8.63
C ASP A 296 25.98 -5.90 -8.32
N ARG A 297 26.05 -7.12 -7.79
CA ARG A 297 27.33 -7.77 -7.46
C ARG A 297 28.14 -8.09 -8.70
N ALA A 298 27.50 -8.54 -9.79
CA ALA A 298 28.19 -8.78 -11.05
C ALA A 298 28.79 -7.48 -11.62
N GLN A 299 28.01 -6.38 -11.61
CA GLN A 299 28.47 -5.07 -12.07
C GLN A 299 29.60 -4.52 -11.19
N ARG A 300 29.49 -4.64 -9.86
CA ARG A 300 30.54 -4.18 -8.94
C ARG A 300 31.85 -4.92 -9.15
N ARG A 301 31.80 -6.25 -9.32
CA ARG A 301 32.99 -7.06 -9.64
C ARG A 301 33.59 -6.70 -10.99
N ALA A 302 32.76 -6.40 -12.00
CA ALA A 302 33.26 -5.96 -13.31
C ALA A 302 33.95 -4.60 -13.22
N LEU A 303 33.40 -3.66 -12.46
CA LEU A 303 33.99 -2.35 -12.23
C LEU A 303 35.33 -2.45 -11.49
N GLU A 304 35.40 -3.26 -10.44
CA GLU A 304 36.65 -3.49 -9.69
C GLU A 304 37.76 -4.07 -10.58
N ARG A 305 37.42 -5.00 -11.49
CA ARG A 305 38.37 -5.54 -12.46
C ARG A 305 38.82 -4.48 -13.47
N ALA A 306 37.88 -3.73 -14.04
CA ALA A 306 38.21 -2.65 -14.98
C ALA A 306 39.11 -1.58 -14.33
N HIS A 307 38.87 -1.24 -13.05
CA HIS A 307 39.73 -0.34 -12.29
C HIS A 307 41.14 -0.92 -12.08
N ALA A 308 41.24 -2.21 -11.75
CA ALA A 308 42.53 -2.88 -11.58
C ALA A 308 43.32 -2.93 -12.90
N ASP A 309 42.65 -3.26 -14.01
CA ASP A 309 43.27 -3.31 -15.34
C ASP A 309 43.74 -1.91 -15.78
N LEU A 310 42.92 -0.88 -15.60
CA LEU A 310 43.30 0.50 -15.89
C LEU A 310 44.50 0.96 -15.06
N ALA A 311 44.53 0.62 -13.76
CA ALA A 311 45.66 0.95 -12.90
C ALA A 311 46.96 0.27 -13.37
N ALA A 312 46.88 -0.98 -13.84
CA ALA A 312 48.02 -1.68 -14.41
C ALA A 312 48.52 -1.01 -15.71
N THR A 313 47.62 -0.64 -16.63
CA THR A 313 47.98 0.07 -17.87
C THR A 313 48.58 1.44 -17.60
N ILE A 314 48.06 2.21 -16.64
CA ILE A 314 48.63 3.50 -16.25
C ILE A 314 50.05 3.32 -15.70
N ALA A 315 50.30 2.29 -14.89
CA ALA A 315 51.62 1.99 -14.36
C ALA A 315 52.62 1.61 -15.47
N GLU A 316 52.19 0.79 -16.43
CA GLU A 316 53.01 0.41 -17.58
C GLU A 316 53.32 1.61 -18.48
N LEU A 317 52.32 2.46 -18.78
CA LEU A 317 52.51 3.66 -19.58
C LEU A 317 53.49 4.64 -18.90
N LYS A 318 53.36 4.84 -17.58
CA LYS A 318 54.30 5.67 -16.82
C LYS A 318 55.73 5.13 -16.89
N ARG A 319 55.91 3.80 -16.75
CA ARG A 319 57.22 3.18 -16.90
C ARG A 319 57.79 3.39 -18.30
N SER A 320 56.97 3.13 -19.33
CA SER A 320 57.38 3.32 -20.72
C SER A 320 57.74 4.78 -21.03
N ASN A 321 57.03 5.75 -20.45
CA ASN A 321 57.34 7.16 -20.64
C ASN A 321 58.66 7.54 -19.97
N ALA A 322 58.90 7.06 -18.74
CA ALA A 322 60.16 7.27 -18.03
C ALA A 322 61.35 6.63 -18.78
N ASP A 323 61.17 5.43 -19.32
CA ASP A 323 62.19 4.75 -20.14
C ASP A 323 62.50 5.56 -21.41
N LEU A 324 61.47 6.13 -22.06
CA LEU A 324 61.64 6.97 -23.25
C LEU A 324 62.33 8.30 -22.93
N GLU A 325 61.95 8.97 -21.84
CA GLU A 325 62.61 10.19 -21.35
C GLU A 325 64.09 9.93 -21.05
N GLN A 326 64.39 8.83 -20.37
CA GLN A 326 65.77 8.43 -20.08
C GLN A 326 66.55 8.13 -21.36
N PHE A 327 65.96 7.38 -22.30
CA PHE A 327 66.59 7.07 -23.58
C PHE A 327 66.88 8.33 -24.40
N ALA A 328 65.90 9.24 -24.50
CA ALA A 328 66.05 10.51 -25.20
C ALA A 328 67.15 11.37 -24.57
N GLY A 329 67.22 11.42 -23.23
CA GLY A 329 68.27 12.11 -22.47
C GLY A 329 69.68 11.58 -22.78
N VAL A 330 69.86 10.25 -22.76
CA VAL A 330 71.16 9.60 -23.04
C VAL A 330 71.59 9.83 -24.49
N VAL A 331 70.72 9.56 -25.46
CA VAL A 331 71.05 9.71 -26.89
C VAL A 331 71.44 11.16 -27.21
N SER A 332 70.73 12.13 -26.64
CA SER A 332 71.00 13.54 -26.87
C SER A 332 72.34 13.98 -26.30
N HIS A 333 72.71 13.51 -25.10
CA HIS A 333 74.03 13.76 -24.51
C HIS A 333 75.15 13.18 -25.39
N ASP A 334 75.00 11.93 -25.84
CA ASP A 334 76.01 11.22 -26.62
C ASP A 334 76.18 11.79 -28.04
N LEU A 335 75.14 12.42 -28.60
CA LEU A 335 75.22 13.14 -29.87
C LEU A 335 75.77 14.57 -29.71
N ALA A 336 75.50 15.24 -28.59
CA ALA A 336 75.92 16.62 -28.37
C ALA A 336 77.44 16.77 -28.16
N ALA A 337 78.06 15.86 -27.41
CA ALA A 337 79.50 15.90 -27.12
C ALA A 337 80.39 15.89 -28.39
N PRO A 338 80.24 14.94 -29.34
CA PRO A 338 81.05 14.94 -30.55
C PRO A 338 80.73 16.14 -31.45
N LEU A 339 79.48 16.60 -31.51
CA LEU A 339 79.12 17.81 -32.27
C LEU A 339 79.79 19.06 -31.71
N ALA A 340 79.89 19.20 -30.38
CA ALA A 340 80.60 20.31 -29.75
C ALA A 340 82.10 20.30 -30.08
N VAL A 341 82.72 19.11 -30.07
CA VAL A 341 84.13 18.93 -30.46
C VAL A 341 84.35 19.28 -31.94
N VAL A 342 83.48 18.78 -32.83
CA VAL A 342 83.55 19.09 -34.28
C VAL A 342 83.36 20.60 -34.51
N ASN A 343 82.41 21.23 -33.84
CA ASN A 343 82.19 22.66 -33.93
C ASN A 343 83.42 23.45 -33.47
N GLY A 344 84.02 23.10 -32.32
CA GLY A 344 85.20 23.78 -31.80
C GLY A 344 86.41 23.69 -32.73
N TYR A 345 86.66 22.53 -33.35
CA TYR A 345 87.72 22.41 -34.36
C TYR A 345 87.41 23.21 -35.64
N LEU A 346 86.14 23.23 -36.08
CA LEU A 346 85.74 24.03 -37.24
C LEU A 346 85.89 25.53 -36.98
N GLU A 347 85.55 26.01 -35.77
CA GLU A 347 85.76 27.38 -35.32
C GLU A 347 87.26 27.72 -35.24
N LEU A 348 88.08 26.83 -34.69
CA LEU A 348 89.54 27.04 -34.62
C LEU A 348 90.18 27.12 -36.02
N ILE A 349 89.76 26.27 -36.95
CA ILE A 349 90.23 26.31 -38.35
C ILE A 349 89.81 27.62 -39.01
N ALA A 350 88.57 28.09 -38.76
CA ALA A 350 88.08 29.35 -39.30
C ALA A 350 88.85 30.55 -38.73
N ASP A 351 89.15 30.56 -37.43
CA ASP A 351 89.83 31.67 -36.74
C ASP A 351 91.35 31.71 -36.99
N GLU A 352 92.06 30.58 -36.91
CA GLU A 352 93.52 30.54 -37.05
C GLU A 352 93.99 30.50 -38.51
N TYR A 353 93.22 29.87 -39.41
CA TYR A 353 93.63 29.64 -40.80
C TYR A 353 92.73 30.36 -41.82
N GLY A 354 91.75 31.15 -41.38
CA GLY A 354 90.79 31.86 -42.22
C GLY A 354 91.43 32.69 -43.34
N ASP A 355 92.52 33.40 -43.04
CA ASP A 355 93.24 34.26 -43.98
C ASP A 355 94.06 33.49 -45.04
N VAL A 356 94.26 32.19 -44.82
CA VAL A 356 95.11 31.31 -45.67
C VAL A 356 94.26 30.33 -46.49
N LEU A 357 92.97 30.20 -46.17
CA LEU A 357 92.02 29.36 -46.88
C LEU A 357 91.55 30.02 -48.18
N ASP A 358 91.32 29.22 -49.21
CA ASP A 358 90.66 29.73 -50.42
C ASP A 358 89.16 30.00 -50.17
N GLU A 359 88.55 30.78 -51.07
CA GLU A 359 87.15 31.20 -50.94
C GLU A 359 86.17 30.01 -50.87
N GLN A 360 86.54 28.87 -51.46
CA GLN A 360 85.70 27.68 -51.51
C GLN A 360 85.76 26.88 -50.19
N ALA A 361 86.95 26.73 -49.61
CA ALA A 361 87.17 26.10 -48.32
C ALA A 361 86.50 26.91 -47.18
N GLY A 362 86.57 28.24 -47.22
CA GLY A 362 85.87 29.11 -46.28
C GLY A 362 84.34 28.93 -46.32
N LYS A 363 83.77 28.77 -47.52
CA LYS A 363 82.33 28.46 -47.69
C LYS A 363 81.96 27.09 -47.12
N TRP A 364 82.80 26.07 -47.30
CA TRP A 364 82.56 24.74 -46.74
C TRP A 364 82.60 24.71 -45.21
N ILE A 365 83.59 25.36 -44.59
CA ILE A 365 83.68 25.45 -43.13
C ILE A 365 82.47 26.19 -42.55
N THR A 366 82.09 27.32 -43.13
CA THR A 366 80.89 28.08 -42.72
C THR A 366 79.61 27.23 -42.84
N ALA A 367 79.48 26.45 -43.91
CA ALA A 367 78.35 25.56 -44.10
C ALA A 367 78.34 24.41 -43.06
N ALA A 368 79.51 23.86 -42.71
CA ALA A 368 79.67 22.81 -41.72
C ALA A 368 79.31 23.29 -40.30
N ILE A 369 79.83 24.47 -39.89
CA ILE A 369 79.46 25.11 -38.61
C ILE A 369 77.95 25.31 -38.53
N ARG A 370 77.33 25.85 -39.59
CA ARG A 370 75.87 26.04 -39.64
C ARG A 370 75.10 24.72 -39.56
N ALA A 371 75.61 23.64 -40.15
CA ALA A 371 74.99 22.32 -40.09
C ALA A 371 75.07 21.71 -38.69
N VAL A 372 76.22 21.84 -38.01
CA VAL A 372 76.42 21.38 -36.63
C VAL A 372 75.55 22.17 -35.65
N ALA A 373 75.46 23.50 -35.80
CA ALA A 373 74.57 24.33 -35.00
C ALA A 373 73.10 23.92 -35.14
N ARG A 374 72.62 23.68 -36.38
CA ARG A 374 71.25 23.20 -36.63
C ARG A 374 71.00 21.82 -36.01
N MET A 375 71.95 20.89 -36.10
CA MET A 375 71.80 19.56 -35.47
C MET A 375 71.72 19.67 -33.95
N ARG A 376 72.52 20.55 -33.34
CA ARG A 376 72.45 20.80 -31.89
C ARG A 376 71.11 21.40 -31.47
N ASP A 377 70.56 22.32 -32.26
CA ASP A 377 69.25 22.92 -31.99
C ASP A 377 68.11 21.91 -32.12
N LEU A 378 68.14 21.04 -33.13
CA LEU A 378 67.17 19.95 -33.30
C LEU A 378 67.19 18.96 -32.13
N ILE A 379 68.38 18.56 -31.68
CA ILE A 379 68.54 17.66 -30.52
C ILE A 379 67.97 18.32 -29.26
N ARG A 380 68.21 19.62 -29.06
CA ARG A 380 67.65 20.37 -27.94
C ARG A 380 66.13 20.47 -27.98
N SER A 381 65.52 20.79 -29.13
CA SER A 381 64.06 20.85 -29.25
C SER A 381 63.40 19.48 -29.03
N LEU A 382 64.00 18.39 -29.51
CA LEU A 382 63.48 17.03 -29.25
C LEU A 382 63.47 16.68 -27.75
N LEU A 383 64.46 17.16 -26.99
CA LEU A 383 64.49 16.99 -25.53
C LEU A 383 63.46 17.86 -24.81
N GLU A 384 63.25 19.09 -25.27
CA GLU A 384 62.24 20.00 -24.71
C GLU A 384 60.83 19.41 -24.92
N ASP A 385 60.54 18.88 -26.10
CA ASP A 385 59.25 18.22 -26.40
C ASP A 385 59.06 16.91 -25.63
N ALA A 386 60.11 16.13 -25.43
CA ALA A 386 60.06 14.90 -24.61
C ALA A 386 59.93 15.18 -23.10
N ALA A 387 60.32 16.37 -22.64
CA ALA A 387 60.25 16.79 -21.24
C ALA A 387 58.93 17.49 -20.86
N VAL A 388 58.05 17.82 -21.83
CA VAL A 388 56.71 18.31 -21.52
C VAL A 388 55.84 17.12 -21.10
N PRO A 389 55.40 17.05 -19.83
CA PRO A 389 54.45 16.03 -19.43
C PRO A 389 53.18 16.25 -20.24
N GLY A 390 52.71 15.21 -20.93
CA GLY A 390 51.39 15.18 -21.55
C GLY A 390 50.29 15.40 -20.50
N GLY A 391 50.02 16.65 -20.18
CA GLY A 391 48.96 17.13 -19.31
C GLY A 391 48.19 18.20 -20.06
N GLY A 392 47.14 17.79 -20.79
CA GLY A 392 46.32 18.72 -21.54
C GLY A 392 45.32 18.05 -22.47
N ALA A 393 44.37 17.30 -21.92
CA ALA A 393 42.97 17.20 -22.37
C ALA A 393 42.15 16.46 -21.32
#